data_AF-A0A945L031-F1
#
_entry.id   AF-A0A945L031-F1
#
_cell.length_a   1.000
_cell.length_b   1.000
_cell.length_c   1.000
_cell.angle_alpha   90.00
_cell.angle_beta   90.00
_cell.angle_gamma   90.00
#
_symmetry.space_group_name_H-M   'P 1'
#
loop_
_entity.id
_entity.type
_entity.pdbx_description
1 polymer ?
#
loop_
_entity_poly.entity_id
_entity_poly.type
_entity_poly.pdbx_seq_one_letter_code
_entity_poly.pdbx_strand_id
1 'polypeptide(L)'
;MNLLWLQMKCARAQLSIFMLMMLLQRTPVIKYMMQLEKAATAPIAKMIRAFTVTAASLGGLHSLSGATEYVINPASPASSKVGEEFALAFDVVGAPGDVSSWRITGDIPPGMAIDGLVGNNINTEDSVTITGTPTTVGSYNITIKQFNGTNQTRQTWISTTITINVAEAPKPPEIVWHPRSMTVPTGGRAQFFFEASGEMDTIQWFKDGVPIGGESGSTLILAEATLSDAGEYTVSVSNEGRATL
;
A
#
# COMPACT_ATOMS: atom_id res chain seq x y z
N MET A 1 62.63 -4.84 23.87
CA MET A 1 61.23 -4.63 23.44
C MET A 1 60.71 -5.98 22.97
N ASN A 2 59.96 -6.70 23.83
CA ASN A 2 59.83 -8.16 23.75
C ASN A 2 58.79 -8.61 22.71
N LEU A 3 59.28 -9.25 21.64
CA LEU A 3 58.49 -9.87 20.57
C LEU A 3 57.43 -10.86 21.09
N LEU A 4 57.69 -11.56 22.20
CA LEU A 4 56.76 -12.53 22.81
C LEU A 4 55.45 -11.92 23.32
N TRP A 5 55.48 -10.67 23.79
CA TRP A 5 54.27 -9.97 24.24
C TRP A 5 53.38 -9.52 23.08
N LEU A 6 54.00 -9.23 21.92
CA LEU A 6 53.29 -8.87 20.68
C LEU A 6 52.66 -10.11 20.02
N GLN A 7 53.35 -11.25 20.05
CA GLN A 7 52.87 -12.54 19.52
C GLN A 7 51.65 -13.07 20.29
N MET A 8 51.65 -12.97 21.64
CA MET A 8 50.48 -13.36 22.46
C MET A 8 49.26 -12.45 22.25
N LYS A 9 49.46 -11.14 22.02
CA LYS A 9 48.37 -10.22 21.70
C LYS A 9 47.79 -10.47 20.30
N CYS A 10 48.63 -10.79 19.32
CA CYS A 10 48.18 -11.15 17.97
C CYS A 10 47.39 -12.46 17.95
N ALA A 11 47.84 -13.50 18.67
CA ALA A 11 47.13 -14.78 18.74
C ALA A 11 45.75 -14.65 19.40
N ARG A 12 45.63 -13.80 20.43
CA ARG A 12 44.35 -13.53 21.11
C ARG A 12 43.39 -12.72 20.22
N ALA A 13 43.90 -11.77 19.44
CA ALA A 13 43.12 -11.00 18.48
C ALA A 13 42.67 -11.86 17.28
N GLN A 14 43.51 -12.78 16.79
CA GLN A 14 43.16 -13.70 15.71
C GLN A 14 42.07 -14.69 16.12
N LEU A 15 42.09 -15.20 17.36
CA LEU A 15 41.01 -16.04 17.90
C LEU A 15 39.67 -15.28 18.02
N SER A 16 39.71 -14.01 18.44
CA SER A 16 38.51 -13.17 18.52
C SER A 16 37.95 -12.82 17.14
N ILE A 17 38.80 -12.56 16.14
CA ILE A 17 38.35 -12.28 14.76
C ILE A 17 37.79 -13.54 14.09
N PHE A 18 38.38 -14.72 14.33
CA PHE A 18 37.84 -15.97 13.82
C PHE A 18 36.50 -16.34 14.49
N MET A 19 36.37 -16.08 15.79
CA MET A 19 35.11 -16.26 16.51
C MET A 19 34.03 -15.26 16.04
N LEU A 20 34.42 -14.01 15.76
CA LEU A 20 33.55 -13.00 15.16
C LEU A 20 33.14 -13.39 13.73
N MET A 21 34.06 -13.91 12.92
CA MET A 21 33.78 -14.42 11.57
C MET A 21 32.88 -15.67 11.61
N MET A 22 33.05 -16.58 12.57
CA MET A 22 32.13 -17.72 12.76
C MET A 22 30.73 -17.27 13.21
N LEU A 23 30.64 -16.23 14.06
CA LEU A 23 29.38 -15.62 14.47
C LEU A 23 28.71 -14.84 13.32
N LEU A 24 29.48 -14.17 12.47
CA LEU A 24 29.02 -13.50 11.25
C LEU A 24 28.73 -14.47 10.09
N GLN A 25 29.32 -15.66 10.06
CA GLN A 25 28.99 -16.70 9.07
C GLN A 25 27.66 -17.40 9.34
N ARG A 26 27.04 -17.14 10.50
CA ARG A 26 25.70 -17.62 10.86
C ARG A 26 24.62 -16.55 10.80
N THR A 27 24.95 -15.34 10.38
CA THR A 27 23.92 -14.33 10.10
C THR A 27 23.47 -14.47 8.64
N PRO A 28 22.16 -14.58 8.36
CA PRO A 28 21.64 -14.73 7.01
C PRO A 28 21.83 -13.48 6.12
N VAL A 29 22.61 -12.48 6.56
CA VAL A 29 22.87 -11.21 5.87
C VAL A 29 23.42 -11.40 4.45
N ILE A 30 24.20 -12.47 4.21
CA ILE A 30 24.76 -12.78 2.89
C ILE A 30 23.71 -13.32 1.90
N LYS A 31 22.63 -13.97 2.38
CA LYS A 31 21.52 -14.39 1.51
C LYS A 31 20.63 -13.21 1.09
N TYR A 32 20.58 -12.13 1.87
CA TYR A 32 19.72 -10.99 1.61
C TYR A 32 20.26 -10.01 0.55
N MET A 33 21.57 -10.02 0.26
CA MET A 33 22.15 -9.11 -0.75
C MET A 33 22.00 -9.59 -2.20
N MET A 34 21.52 -10.81 -2.44
CA MET A 34 21.46 -11.41 -3.79
C MET A 34 20.08 -11.34 -4.47
N GLN A 35 19.04 -10.83 -3.81
CA GLN A 35 17.67 -10.73 -4.35
C GLN A 35 17.34 -9.33 -4.92
N LEU A 36 18.30 -8.40 -4.93
CA LEU A 36 18.02 -6.98 -5.15
C LEU A 36 17.80 -6.57 -6.62
N GLU A 37 17.79 -7.50 -7.59
CA GLU A 37 17.92 -7.10 -9.01
C GLU A 37 16.91 -7.68 -10.01
N LYS A 38 15.80 -8.33 -9.61
CA LYS A 38 14.80 -8.79 -10.60
C LYS A 38 13.36 -8.48 -10.22
N ALA A 39 12.95 -7.22 -10.38
CA ALA A 39 11.58 -6.84 -10.77
C ALA A 39 11.47 -5.31 -10.91
N ALA A 40 12.13 -4.76 -11.92
CA ALA A 40 11.92 -3.38 -12.34
C ALA A 40 10.81 -3.35 -13.40
N THR A 41 9.53 -3.28 -13.00
CA THR A 41 8.40 -2.59 -13.68
C THR A 41 7.07 -2.94 -13.01
N ALA A 42 6.61 -2.10 -12.07
CA ALA A 42 5.21 -1.94 -11.62
C ALA A 42 5.17 -1.05 -10.35
N PRO A 43 4.05 -0.40 -10.01
CA PRO A 43 3.88 0.34 -8.75
C PRO A 43 4.17 -0.51 -7.48
N ILE A 44 4.28 -1.83 -7.63
CA ILE A 44 4.68 -2.84 -6.63
C ILE A 44 6.11 -2.64 -6.09
N ALA A 45 7.03 -2.03 -6.87
CA ALA A 45 8.43 -1.86 -6.46
C ALA A 45 8.61 -0.91 -5.25
N LYS A 46 7.64 -0.04 -4.96
CA LYS A 46 7.65 0.83 -3.76
C LYS A 46 7.27 0.07 -2.49
N MET A 47 6.41 -0.96 -2.57
CA MET A 47 5.86 -1.67 -1.42
C MET A 47 6.76 -2.81 -0.93
N ILE A 48 7.42 -3.54 -1.84
CA ILE A 48 8.44 -4.54 -1.45
C ILE A 48 9.61 -3.86 -0.73
N ARG A 49 9.99 -2.64 -1.17
CA ARG A 49 11.02 -1.82 -0.52
C ARG A 49 10.62 -1.36 0.89
N ALA A 50 9.33 -1.14 1.16
CA ALA A 50 8.88 -0.77 2.51
C ALA A 50 9.17 -1.87 3.53
N PHE A 51 8.97 -3.15 3.17
CA PHE A 51 9.31 -4.29 4.03
C PHE A 51 10.82 -4.43 4.28
N THR A 52 11.67 -4.07 3.31
CA THR A 52 13.13 -4.09 3.51
C THR A 52 13.62 -3.02 4.50
N VAL A 53 12.87 -1.94 4.67
CA VAL A 53 13.23 -0.84 5.59
C VAL A 53 12.74 -1.11 7.01
N THR A 54 11.55 -1.70 7.21
CA THR A 54 11.04 -2.00 8.56
C THR A 54 11.81 -3.12 9.27
N ALA A 55 12.33 -4.10 8.52
CA ALA A 55 13.24 -5.10 9.09
C ALA A 55 14.58 -4.50 9.54
N ALA A 56 15.07 -3.46 8.86
CA ALA A 56 16.29 -2.74 9.23
C ALA A 56 16.09 -1.75 10.39
N SER A 57 14.91 -1.13 10.53
CA SER A 57 14.61 -0.20 11.64
C SER A 57 14.36 -0.88 13.00
N LEU A 58 14.23 -2.21 13.04
CA LEU A 58 14.11 -3.00 14.27
C LEU A 58 15.43 -3.70 14.66
N GLY A 59 16.52 -3.46 13.92
CA GLY A 59 17.87 -3.97 14.20
C GLY A 59 18.63 -3.22 15.31
N GLY A 60 17.96 -2.45 16.16
CA GLY A 60 18.58 -1.71 17.24
C GLY A 60 17.72 -1.72 18.50
N LEU A 61 18.14 -2.53 19.50
CA LEU A 61 17.56 -2.63 20.85
C LEU A 61 16.12 -3.21 20.80
N HIS A 62 15.85 -4.47 21.09
CA HIS A 62 16.00 -5.11 22.39
C HIS A 62 15.94 -6.63 22.20
N SER A 63 17.04 -7.34 22.45
CA SER A 63 16.88 -8.62 23.14
C SER A 63 16.30 -8.32 24.53
N LEU A 64 15.28 -9.07 24.97
CA LEU A 64 14.60 -9.03 26.29
C LEU A 64 13.18 -8.40 26.29
N SER A 65 12.17 -9.11 25.72
CA SER A 65 10.80 -9.26 26.28
C SER A 65 9.83 -10.01 25.31
N GLY A 66 10.05 -11.31 25.12
CA GLY A 66 9.03 -12.37 25.27
C GLY A 66 7.72 -12.47 24.46
N ALA A 67 7.31 -11.53 23.59
CA ALA A 67 6.06 -11.67 22.84
C ALA A 67 6.28 -11.83 21.34
N THR A 68 5.81 -12.95 20.78
CA THR A 68 5.71 -13.16 19.33
C THR A 68 4.58 -12.28 18.79
N GLU A 69 4.86 -11.48 17.77
CA GLU A 69 3.90 -10.52 17.21
C GLU A 69 3.79 -10.68 15.69
N TYR A 70 2.58 -10.45 15.16
CA TYR A 70 2.35 -10.36 13.73
C TYR A 70 2.54 -8.93 13.24
N VAL A 71 3.38 -8.76 12.22
CA VAL A 71 3.53 -7.50 11.50
C VAL A 71 2.74 -7.61 10.21
N ILE A 72 1.72 -6.76 10.04
CA ILE A 72 0.83 -6.76 8.87
C ILE A 72 0.92 -5.37 8.23
N ASN A 73 1.18 -5.30 6.93
CA ASN A 73 1.28 -4.04 6.19
C ASN A 73 0.58 -4.13 4.82
N PRO A 74 -0.38 -3.24 4.51
CA PRO A 74 -0.96 -2.23 5.42
C PRO A 74 -1.63 -2.88 6.63
N ALA A 75 -1.72 -2.14 7.75
CA ALA A 75 -2.28 -2.65 8.99
C ALA A 75 -3.72 -3.17 8.81
N SER A 76 -4.07 -4.21 9.56
CA SER A 76 -5.44 -4.74 9.58
C SER A 76 -6.34 -3.90 10.49
N PRO A 77 -7.59 -3.56 10.09
CA PRO A 77 -8.20 -3.84 8.79
C PRO A 77 -7.59 -3.02 7.66
N ALA A 78 -7.27 -3.68 6.55
CA ALA A 78 -6.77 -3.02 5.35
C ALA A 78 -7.93 -2.62 4.43
N SER A 79 -7.76 -1.55 3.66
CA SER A 79 -8.75 -1.04 2.72
C SER A 79 -8.23 -1.09 1.29
N SER A 80 -9.10 -1.50 0.37
CA SER A 80 -8.86 -1.57 -1.09
C SER A 80 -10.16 -1.27 -1.84
N LYS A 81 -10.09 -1.11 -3.16
CA LYS A 81 -11.23 -0.88 -4.05
C LYS A 81 -11.28 -1.89 -5.17
N VAL A 82 -12.48 -2.21 -5.64
CA VAL A 82 -12.68 -3.07 -6.81
C VAL A 82 -11.94 -2.50 -8.02
N GLY A 83 -11.15 -3.34 -8.69
CA GLY A 83 -10.42 -2.95 -9.90
C GLY A 83 -9.10 -2.22 -9.68
N GLU A 84 -8.70 -1.96 -8.43
CA GLU A 84 -7.40 -1.37 -8.08
C GLU A 84 -6.39 -2.47 -7.70
N GLU A 85 -5.15 -2.41 -8.19
CA GLU A 85 -4.11 -3.33 -7.71
C GLU A 85 -3.87 -3.13 -6.21
N PHE A 86 -3.88 -4.21 -5.45
CA PHE A 86 -3.67 -4.20 -4.01
C PHE A 86 -2.68 -5.29 -3.60
N ALA A 87 -1.88 -4.97 -2.60
CA ALA A 87 -0.92 -5.89 -2.01
C ALA A 87 -0.90 -5.72 -0.48
N LEU A 88 -0.95 -6.83 0.22
CA LEU A 88 -0.80 -6.91 1.67
C LEU A 88 0.24 -7.98 2.00
N ALA A 89 1.17 -7.65 2.87
CA ALA A 89 2.17 -8.58 3.34
C ALA A 89 2.07 -8.74 4.86
N PHE A 90 2.34 -9.95 5.33
CA PHE A 90 2.38 -10.24 6.75
C PHE A 90 3.56 -11.14 7.10
N ASP A 91 4.08 -10.94 8.30
CA ASP A 91 5.22 -11.68 8.85
C ASP A 91 5.09 -11.81 10.37
N VAL A 92 5.90 -12.67 10.98
CA VAL A 92 5.97 -12.87 12.43
C VAL A 92 7.34 -12.47 12.94
N VAL A 93 7.37 -11.61 13.96
CA VAL A 93 8.60 -11.19 14.63
C VAL A 93 8.63 -11.73 16.06
N GLY A 94 9.83 -12.10 16.54
CA GLY A 94 10.01 -12.56 17.92
C GLY A 94 9.44 -13.96 18.20
N ALA A 95 9.29 -14.80 17.17
CA ALA A 95 8.92 -16.21 17.36
C ALA A 95 10.02 -16.95 18.15
N PRO A 96 9.69 -17.76 19.17
CA PRO A 96 10.66 -18.49 19.98
C PRO A 96 11.36 -19.64 19.22
N GLY A 97 10.96 -19.92 17.98
CA GLY A 97 11.61 -20.90 17.11
C GLY A 97 11.31 -20.62 15.63
N ASP A 98 11.97 -21.39 14.75
CA ASP A 98 11.88 -21.19 13.31
C ASP A 98 10.45 -21.39 12.78
N VAL A 99 10.02 -20.48 11.92
CA VAL A 99 8.75 -20.60 11.20
C VAL A 99 8.96 -21.57 10.05
N SER A 100 8.14 -22.61 9.93
CA SER A 100 8.32 -23.60 8.84
C SER A 100 7.09 -23.78 7.96
N SER A 101 5.89 -23.45 8.47
CA SER A 101 4.70 -23.39 7.62
C SER A 101 3.59 -22.52 8.19
N TRP A 102 2.65 -22.19 7.31
CA TRP A 102 1.50 -21.34 7.56
C TRP A 102 0.24 -22.04 7.11
N ARG A 103 -0.79 -22.00 7.95
CA ARG A 103 -2.16 -22.34 7.56
C ARG A 103 -2.95 -21.08 7.35
N ILE A 104 -3.55 -20.97 6.17
CA ILE A 104 -4.42 -19.86 5.80
C ILE A 104 -5.84 -20.40 5.63
N THR A 105 -6.80 -19.74 6.27
CA THR A 105 -8.22 -20.09 6.21
C THR A 105 -9.06 -18.82 6.13
N GLY A 106 -10.30 -18.95 5.65
CA GLY A 106 -11.19 -17.82 5.40
C GLY A 106 -11.22 -17.47 3.92
N ASP A 107 -11.87 -16.37 3.60
CA ASP A 107 -12.16 -15.97 2.23
C ASP A 107 -11.14 -14.94 1.77
N ILE A 108 -10.44 -15.24 0.67
CA ILE A 108 -9.60 -14.28 -0.03
C ILE A 108 -10.51 -13.48 -0.98
N PRO A 109 -10.39 -12.14 -1.05
CA PRO A 109 -11.14 -11.36 -2.02
C PRO A 109 -10.98 -11.93 -3.44
N PRO A 110 -12.06 -12.16 -4.21
CA PRO A 110 -11.97 -12.63 -5.58
C PRO A 110 -11.06 -11.73 -6.42
N GLY A 111 -10.16 -12.32 -7.22
CA GLY A 111 -9.15 -11.59 -8.00
C GLY A 111 -7.83 -11.33 -7.25
N MET A 112 -7.76 -11.68 -5.97
CA MET A 112 -6.52 -11.74 -5.20
C MET A 112 -6.05 -13.18 -5.00
N ALA A 113 -4.75 -13.35 -4.81
CA ALA A 113 -4.11 -14.62 -4.56
C ALA A 113 -2.97 -14.47 -3.55
N ILE A 114 -2.58 -15.59 -2.95
CA ILE A 114 -1.40 -15.70 -2.10
C ILE A 114 -0.38 -16.53 -2.86
N ASP A 115 0.81 -15.96 -3.06
CA ASP A 115 1.86 -16.66 -3.79
C ASP A 115 2.36 -17.88 -3.00
N GLY A 116 2.62 -18.99 -3.70
CA GLY A 116 3.06 -20.25 -3.08
C GLY A 116 2.01 -20.99 -2.26
N LEU A 117 0.73 -20.58 -2.29
CA LEU A 117 -0.35 -21.28 -1.60
C LEU A 117 -0.69 -22.61 -2.31
N VAL A 118 -0.45 -23.72 -1.62
CA VAL A 118 -0.84 -25.06 -2.08
C VAL A 118 -1.95 -25.58 -1.18
N GLY A 119 -3.19 -25.56 -1.69
CA GLY A 119 -4.38 -25.79 -0.87
C GLY A 119 -4.53 -24.69 0.18
N ASN A 120 -4.49 -25.07 1.46
CA ASN A 120 -4.56 -24.12 2.59
C ASN A 120 -3.21 -23.95 3.30
N ASN A 121 -2.11 -24.34 2.66
CA ASN A 121 -0.79 -24.43 3.28
C ASN A 121 0.29 -23.71 2.48
N ILE A 122 1.20 -23.05 3.19
CA ILE A 122 2.46 -22.52 2.63
C ILE A 122 3.61 -23.02 3.49
N ASN A 123 4.66 -23.54 2.86
CA ASN A 123 5.89 -23.99 3.54
C ASN A 123 7.02 -23.01 3.21
N THR A 124 7.12 -21.93 4.00
CA THR A 124 8.14 -20.88 3.84
C THR A 124 8.57 -20.38 5.22
N GLU A 125 9.87 -20.04 5.35
CA GLU A 125 10.43 -19.35 6.52
C GLU A 125 10.32 -17.81 6.38
N ASP A 126 9.96 -17.34 5.17
CA ASP A 126 9.89 -15.92 4.81
C ASP A 126 8.44 -15.37 4.82
N SER A 127 8.31 -14.04 4.69
CA SER A 127 7.04 -13.31 4.69
C SER A 127 6.04 -13.81 3.63
N VAL A 128 4.75 -13.68 3.94
CA VAL A 128 3.66 -14.07 3.04
C VAL A 128 3.03 -12.83 2.44
N THR A 129 2.73 -12.87 1.14
CA THR A 129 2.11 -11.75 0.42
C THR A 129 0.80 -12.17 -0.23
N ILE A 130 -0.22 -11.33 -0.07
CA ILE A 130 -1.52 -11.39 -0.73
C ILE A 130 -1.52 -10.28 -1.78
N THR A 131 -1.67 -10.63 -3.05
CA THR A 131 -1.58 -9.67 -4.16
C THR A 131 -2.68 -9.91 -5.18
N GLY A 132 -3.02 -8.88 -5.95
CA GLY A 132 -3.92 -8.97 -7.09
C GLY A 132 -4.84 -7.76 -7.19
N THR A 133 -5.92 -7.93 -7.95
CA THR A 133 -6.91 -6.88 -8.19
C THR A 133 -8.27 -7.42 -7.75
N PRO A 134 -8.81 -6.96 -6.62
CA PRO A 134 -10.07 -7.48 -6.13
C PRO A 134 -11.21 -7.10 -7.08
N THR A 135 -12.13 -8.03 -7.31
CA THR A 135 -13.22 -7.86 -8.29
C THR A 135 -14.59 -7.66 -7.63
N THR A 136 -14.69 -7.89 -6.33
CA THR A 136 -15.98 -7.93 -5.62
C THR A 136 -15.89 -7.13 -4.32
N VAL A 137 -16.90 -6.30 -4.07
CA VAL A 137 -17.04 -5.55 -2.82
C VAL A 137 -17.33 -6.50 -1.66
N GLY A 138 -16.77 -6.21 -0.49
CA GLY A 138 -16.99 -7.04 0.69
C GLY A 138 -15.97 -6.83 1.80
N SER A 139 -16.21 -7.47 2.93
CA SER A 139 -15.26 -7.56 4.03
C SER A 139 -14.81 -9.01 4.17
N TYR A 140 -13.52 -9.23 3.96
CA TYR A 140 -12.91 -10.54 3.85
C TYR A 140 -12.02 -10.79 5.06
N ASN A 141 -12.33 -11.83 5.83
CA ASN A 141 -11.58 -12.21 7.02
C ASN A 141 -10.72 -13.43 6.72
N ILE A 142 -9.40 -13.26 6.84
CA ILE A 142 -8.41 -14.30 6.59
C ILE A 142 -7.72 -14.59 7.92
N THR A 143 -7.90 -15.80 8.42
CA THR A 143 -7.20 -16.27 9.61
C THR A 143 -5.91 -16.96 9.21
N ILE A 144 -4.82 -16.52 9.82
CA ILE A 144 -3.48 -17.07 9.63
C ILE A 144 -3.02 -17.73 10.92
N LYS A 145 -2.44 -18.92 10.78
CA LYS A 145 -1.86 -19.72 11.87
C LYS A 145 -0.47 -20.19 11.48
N GLN A 146 0.45 -20.09 12.41
CA GLN A 146 1.87 -20.36 12.19
C GLN A 146 2.31 -21.67 12.87
N PHE A 147 3.21 -22.43 12.24
CA PHE A 147 3.69 -23.72 12.73
C PHE A 147 5.24 -23.82 12.67
N ASN A 148 5.85 -24.43 13.70
CA ASN A 148 7.29 -24.78 13.76
C ASN A 148 7.61 -26.14 13.11
N GLY A 149 6.79 -26.53 12.13
CA GLY A 149 6.97 -27.74 11.36
C GLY A 149 6.42 -27.51 9.98
N THR A 150 6.94 -28.23 9.00
CA THR A 150 6.39 -28.19 7.64
C THR A 150 5.00 -28.81 7.64
N ASN A 151 4.16 -28.44 6.67
CA ASN A 151 2.81 -29.00 6.49
C ASN A 151 1.93 -28.91 7.74
N GLN A 152 1.98 -27.78 8.45
CA GLN A 152 1.14 -27.50 9.62
C GLN A 152 1.37 -28.50 10.77
N THR A 153 2.58 -29.06 10.85
CA THR A 153 2.97 -29.98 11.93
C THR A 153 3.62 -29.25 13.09
N ARG A 154 3.69 -29.91 14.26
CA ARG A 154 4.26 -29.39 15.51
C ARG A 154 3.45 -28.23 16.09
N GLN A 155 4.02 -27.55 17.09
CA GLN A 155 3.34 -26.54 17.89
C GLN A 155 2.97 -25.31 17.07
N THR A 156 1.76 -24.81 17.29
CA THR A 156 1.29 -23.49 16.85
C THR A 156 1.65 -22.47 17.92
N TRP A 157 2.18 -21.32 17.53
CA TRP A 157 2.57 -20.28 18.49
C TRP A 157 1.45 -19.28 18.70
N ILE A 158 0.84 -18.82 17.61
CA ILE A 158 -0.17 -17.77 17.59
C ILE A 158 -1.10 -17.91 16.38
N SER A 159 -2.23 -17.22 16.43
CA SER A 159 -3.20 -17.08 15.34
C SER A 159 -3.64 -15.62 15.29
N THR A 160 -3.77 -15.04 14.11
CA THR A 160 -4.39 -13.72 13.94
C THR A 160 -5.36 -13.72 12.76
N THR A 161 -6.22 -12.72 12.73
CA THR A 161 -7.16 -12.50 11.63
C THR A 161 -6.84 -11.16 10.97
N ILE A 162 -6.65 -11.23 9.65
CA ILE A 162 -6.51 -10.07 8.77
C ILE A 162 -7.88 -9.80 8.17
N THR A 163 -8.33 -8.55 8.24
CA THR A 163 -9.54 -8.10 7.57
C THR A 163 -9.14 -7.23 6.37
N ILE A 164 -9.63 -7.57 5.18
CA ILE A 164 -9.51 -6.75 3.97
C ILE A 164 -10.91 -6.27 3.59
N ASN A 165 -11.10 -4.95 3.62
CA ASN A 165 -12.32 -4.29 3.18
C ASN A 165 -12.14 -3.83 1.74
N VAL A 166 -12.95 -4.38 0.84
CA VAL A 166 -13.01 -3.98 -0.58
C VAL A 166 -14.25 -3.13 -0.78
N ALA A 167 -14.04 -1.84 -1.08
CA ALA A 167 -15.08 -0.89 -1.41
C ALA A 167 -15.33 -0.83 -2.93
N GLU A 168 -16.48 -0.26 -3.33
CA GLU A 168 -16.73 0.04 -4.75
C GLU A 168 -15.76 1.14 -5.20
N ALA A 169 -15.26 1.03 -6.44
CA ALA A 169 -14.50 2.13 -7.03
C ALA A 169 -15.44 3.31 -7.34
N PRO A 170 -15.03 4.56 -7.07
CA PRO A 170 -15.85 5.70 -7.38
C PRO A 170 -16.10 5.77 -8.88
N LYS A 171 -17.34 6.07 -9.23
CA LYS A 171 -17.75 6.25 -10.63
C LYS A 171 -17.23 7.62 -11.09
N PRO A 172 -16.47 7.69 -12.21
CA PRO A 172 -16.03 8.96 -12.76
C PRO A 172 -17.22 9.90 -12.97
N PRO A 173 -17.04 11.21 -12.78
CA PRO A 173 -18.11 12.16 -13.01
C PRO A 173 -18.43 12.23 -14.50
N GLU A 174 -19.72 12.31 -14.84
CA GLU A 174 -20.20 12.47 -16.22
C GLU A 174 -21.21 13.62 -16.24
N ILE A 175 -20.96 14.65 -17.04
CA ILE A 175 -21.90 15.77 -17.23
C ILE A 175 -23.08 15.25 -18.04
N VAL A 176 -24.27 15.21 -17.42
CA VAL A 176 -25.52 14.77 -18.04
C VAL A 176 -26.35 15.94 -18.58
N TRP A 177 -26.15 17.14 -18.02
CA TRP A 177 -26.70 18.39 -18.54
C TRP A 177 -25.62 19.44 -18.66
N HIS A 178 -25.32 19.85 -19.89
CA HIS A 178 -24.33 20.87 -20.16
C HIS A 178 -24.88 22.29 -19.94
N PRO A 179 -24.02 23.25 -19.54
CA PRO A 179 -24.34 24.66 -19.56
C PRO A 179 -24.79 25.12 -20.95
N ARG A 180 -25.85 25.93 -21.02
CA ARG A 180 -26.35 26.48 -22.27
C ARG A 180 -25.80 27.88 -22.52
N SER A 181 -25.49 28.16 -23.78
CA SER A 181 -25.16 29.52 -24.21
C SER A 181 -26.34 30.47 -23.96
N MET A 182 -26.03 31.71 -23.63
CA MET A 182 -27.01 32.71 -23.24
C MET A 182 -26.52 34.10 -23.64
N THR A 183 -27.47 34.99 -23.89
CA THR A 183 -27.21 36.40 -24.14
C THR A 183 -28.05 37.23 -23.19
N VAL A 184 -27.40 38.13 -22.46
CA VAL A 184 -28.05 39.04 -21.50
C VAL A 184 -27.64 40.48 -21.81
N PRO A 185 -28.52 41.48 -21.56
CA PRO A 185 -28.12 42.88 -21.65
C PRO A 185 -27.08 43.22 -20.57
N THR A 186 -26.32 44.30 -20.78
CA THR A 186 -25.41 44.82 -19.75
C THR A 186 -26.18 45.17 -18.47
N GLY A 187 -25.63 44.80 -17.32
CA GLY A 187 -26.28 44.87 -16.00
C GLY A 187 -27.32 43.77 -15.78
N GLY A 188 -27.58 42.91 -16.78
CA GLY A 188 -28.45 41.75 -16.65
C GLY A 188 -27.79 40.60 -15.90
N ARG A 189 -28.62 39.65 -15.45
CA ARG A 189 -28.17 38.46 -14.74
C ARG A 189 -28.01 37.28 -15.70
N ALA A 190 -26.83 36.67 -15.73
CA ALA A 190 -26.57 35.40 -16.40
C ALA A 190 -26.40 34.28 -15.35
N GLN A 191 -27.03 33.13 -15.58
CA GLN A 191 -26.86 31.91 -14.80
C GLN A 191 -26.51 30.72 -15.72
N PHE A 192 -25.35 30.12 -15.49
CA PHE A 192 -24.94 28.86 -16.09
C PHE A 192 -25.11 27.74 -15.07
N PHE A 193 -25.55 26.57 -15.52
CA PHE A 193 -25.79 25.42 -14.68
C PHE A 193 -25.39 24.15 -15.42
N PHE A 194 -24.81 23.20 -14.70
CA PHE A 194 -24.64 21.84 -15.16
C PHE A 194 -25.18 20.84 -14.15
N GLU A 195 -25.53 19.65 -14.63
CA GLU A 195 -25.80 18.50 -13.79
C GLU A 195 -24.86 17.38 -14.19
N ALA A 196 -24.31 16.68 -13.21
CA ALA A 196 -23.41 15.55 -13.43
C ALA A 196 -23.81 14.36 -12.56
N SER A 197 -23.58 13.17 -13.08
CA SER A 197 -23.69 11.91 -12.36
C SER A 197 -22.31 11.45 -11.89
N GLY A 198 -22.26 10.45 -10.99
CA GLY A 198 -21.01 10.00 -10.37
C GLY A 198 -20.61 10.87 -9.18
N GLU A 199 -19.48 10.53 -8.58
CA GLU A 199 -18.92 11.32 -7.48
C GLU A 199 -18.06 12.45 -8.05
N MET A 200 -18.08 13.61 -7.40
CA MET A 200 -17.32 14.81 -7.80
C MET A 200 -16.56 15.35 -6.59
N ASP A 201 -15.24 15.32 -6.65
CA ASP A 201 -14.37 15.87 -5.61
C ASP A 201 -14.05 17.34 -5.89
N THR A 202 -13.92 17.69 -7.17
CA THR A 202 -13.60 19.05 -7.60
C THR A 202 -14.50 19.50 -8.74
N ILE A 203 -14.89 20.77 -8.66
CA ILE A 203 -15.62 21.51 -9.69
C ILE A 203 -14.85 22.81 -9.90
N GLN A 204 -14.55 23.14 -11.16
CA GLN A 204 -13.87 24.38 -11.50
C GLN A 204 -14.48 24.98 -12.77
N TRP A 205 -14.97 26.21 -12.66
CA TRP A 205 -15.41 26.99 -13.81
C TRP A 205 -14.25 27.73 -14.46
N PHE A 206 -14.31 27.89 -15.78
CA PHE A 206 -13.34 28.63 -16.56
C PHE A 206 -14.06 29.67 -17.42
N LYS A 207 -13.38 30.79 -17.65
CA LYS A 207 -13.74 31.77 -18.67
C LYS A 207 -12.58 31.92 -19.64
N ASP A 208 -12.82 31.67 -20.92
CA ASP A 208 -11.82 31.73 -21.99
C ASP A 208 -10.57 30.90 -21.65
N GLY A 209 -10.77 29.74 -21.01
CA GLY A 209 -9.71 28.84 -20.53
C GLY A 209 -9.02 29.23 -19.22
N VAL A 210 -9.39 30.36 -18.60
CA VAL A 210 -8.82 30.82 -17.32
C VAL A 210 -9.74 30.44 -16.15
N PRO A 211 -9.23 29.81 -15.08
CA PRO A 211 -10.06 29.39 -13.95
C PRO A 211 -10.66 30.60 -13.21
N ILE A 212 -11.95 30.53 -12.92
CA ILE A 212 -12.66 31.51 -12.11
C ILE A 212 -12.52 31.10 -10.64
N GLY A 213 -11.79 31.90 -9.86
CA GLY A 213 -11.48 31.57 -8.47
C GLY A 213 -12.72 31.49 -7.58
N GLY A 214 -12.82 30.44 -6.76
CA GLY A 214 -13.90 30.26 -5.78
C GLY A 214 -15.17 29.61 -6.34
N GLU A 215 -15.28 29.48 -7.66
CA GLU A 215 -16.45 28.89 -8.32
C GLU A 215 -16.35 27.37 -8.37
N SER A 216 -16.88 26.73 -7.32
CA SER A 216 -16.91 25.27 -7.11
C SER A 216 -18.33 24.70 -7.05
N GLY A 217 -19.34 25.50 -7.37
CA GLY A 217 -20.75 25.07 -7.40
C GLY A 217 -21.18 24.53 -8.76
N SER A 218 -22.29 23.79 -8.79
CA SER A 218 -22.97 23.36 -10.03
C SER A 218 -23.57 24.51 -10.83
N THR A 219 -23.66 25.69 -10.23
CA THR A 219 -24.21 26.91 -10.82
C THR A 219 -23.18 28.02 -10.75
N LEU A 220 -22.93 28.68 -11.88
CA LEU A 220 -22.19 29.93 -11.96
C LEU A 220 -23.18 31.07 -12.20
N ILE A 221 -23.13 32.12 -11.38
CA ILE A 221 -24.03 33.28 -11.49
C ILE A 221 -23.21 34.54 -11.71
N LEU A 222 -23.49 35.22 -12.83
CA LEU A 222 -23.05 36.59 -13.08
C LEU A 222 -24.22 37.51 -12.75
N ALA A 223 -24.18 38.16 -11.58
CA ALA A 223 -25.30 38.97 -11.09
C ALA A 223 -25.54 40.23 -11.95
N GLU A 224 -24.45 40.89 -12.37
CA GLU A 224 -24.47 42.10 -13.19
C GLU A 224 -23.44 41.96 -14.33
N ALA A 225 -23.89 41.41 -15.47
CA ALA A 225 -23.01 41.13 -16.59
C ALA A 225 -22.53 42.42 -17.27
N THR A 226 -21.23 42.54 -17.49
CA THR A 226 -20.57 43.62 -18.19
C THR A 226 -20.10 43.18 -19.58
N LEU A 227 -19.67 44.11 -20.43
CA LEU A 227 -19.06 43.76 -21.72
C LEU A 227 -17.79 42.92 -21.56
N SER A 228 -17.04 43.13 -20.47
CA SER A 228 -15.87 42.31 -20.17
C SER A 228 -16.21 40.88 -19.78
N ASP A 229 -17.45 40.55 -19.45
CA ASP A 229 -17.89 39.18 -19.12
C ASP A 229 -18.27 38.37 -20.37
N ALA A 230 -18.31 38.97 -21.55
CA ALA A 230 -18.45 38.20 -22.78
C ALA A 230 -17.26 37.24 -22.93
N GLY A 231 -17.54 35.97 -23.25
CA GLY A 231 -16.54 34.93 -23.39
C GLY A 231 -17.14 33.53 -23.41
N GLU A 232 -16.27 32.54 -23.56
CA GLU A 232 -16.60 31.12 -23.44
C GLU A 232 -16.51 30.69 -21.98
N TYR A 233 -17.58 30.09 -21.46
CA TYR A 233 -17.62 29.53 -20.12
C TYR A 233 -17.64 28.01 -20.20
N THR A 234 -16.65 27.37 -19.59
CA THR A 234 -16.56 25.91 -19.49
C THR A 234 -16.47 25.48 -18.03
N VAL A 235 -16.78 24.22 -17.75
CA VAL A 235 -16.68 23.63 -16.42
C VAL A 235 -15.95 22.31 -16.51
N SER A 236 -15.04 22.07 -15.57
CA SER A 236 -14.40 20.77 -15.40
C SER A 236 -14.83 20.17 -14.08
N VAL A 237 -15.13 18.88 -14.10
CA VAL A 237 -15.45 18.08 -12.92
C VAL A 237 -14.52 16.89 -12.83
N SER A 238 -14.07 16.54 -11.62
CA SER A 238 -13.19 15.38 -11.45
C SER A 238 -13.40 14.66 -10.11
N ASN A 239 -13.01 13.38 -10.08
CA ASN A 239 -12.94 12.53 -8.90
C ASN A 239 -11.63 11.74 -8.93
N GLU A 240 -10.89 11.72 -7.82
CA GLU A 240 -9.66 10.92 -7.64
C GLU A 240 -8.66 11.02 -8.82
N GLY A 241 -8.58 12.20 -9.45
CA GLY A 241 -7.70 12.46 -10.59
C GLY A 241 -8.25 12.02 -11.96
N ARG A 242 -9.47 11.46 -12.04
CA ARG A 242 -10.21 11.22 -13.28
C ARG A 242 -11.10 12.43 -13.57
N ALA A 243 -10.80 13.18 -14.63
CA ALA A 243 -11.53 14.38 -15.02
C ALA A 243 -12.41 14.15 -16.25
N THR A 244 -13.54 14.84 -16.31
CA THR A 244 -14.35 15.05 -17.52
C THR A 244 -14.48 16.55 -17.80
N LEU A 245 -14.58 16.90 -19.08
CA LEU A 245 -14.67 18.26 -19.63
C LEU A 245 -16.01 18.42 -20.37
#